data_AF-A0A6L7WL79-F1
#
_entry.id   AF-A0A6L7WL79-F1
#
_cell.length_a   1.000
_cell.length_b   1.000
_cell.length_c   1.000
_cell.angle_alpha   90.00
_cell.angle_beta   90.00
_cell.angle_gamma   90.00
#
_symmetry.space_group_name_H-M   'P 1'
#
loop_
_entity.id
_entity.type
_entity.pdbx_description
1 polymer ?
#
loop_
_entity_poly.entity_id
_entity_poly.type
_entity_poly.pdbx_seq_one_letter_code
_entity_poly.pdbx_strand_id
1 'polypeptide(L)'
;MDLVIMNPPFTRPTNHEVTTVPVPSFAGLGNDADEQAAMSRLLKAIRQKVKEPAGHGNARLASNFLDLADAKVKPGGILAMVMPLSLLQGRAWAASRNLLESQYERAMVLGLATGGRDDAKSFSADTGMGEVLVIARRRRSASRRRPATAEGPDSADCPVSFVALRKRPASTSEAVGLAAAIRARSRTAVAESRSGRTCGASVSPGRGTTAVARPSCIPR
;
A
#
# COMPACT_ATOMS: atom_id res chain seq x y z
N MET A 1 17.79 -1.81 -1.76
CA MET A 1 17.42 -0.41 -2.04
C MET A 1 16.94 0.27 -0.77
N ASP A 2 17.32 1.53 -0.53
CA ASP A 2 16.85 2.33 0.61
C ASP A 2 15.40 2.79 0.47
N LEU A 3 14.96 3.00 -0.77
CA LEU A 3 13.64 3.47 -1.12
C LEU A 3 13.19 2.74 -2.38
N VAL A 4 11.97 2.23 -2.36
CA VAL A 4 11.28 1.67 -3.52
C VAL A 4 9.96 2.41 -3.66
N ILE A 5 9.80 3.18 -4.75
CA ILE A 5 8.55 3.85 -5.11
C ILE A 5 8.06 3.27 -6.43
N MET A 6 6.79 2.89 -6.51
CA MET A 6 6.21 2.41 -7.76
C MET A 6 4.69 2.63 -7.86
N ASN A 7 4.22 2.75 -9.11
CA ASN A 7 2.82 2.65 -9.49
C ASN A 7 2.63 1.36 -10.31
N PRO A 8 2.42 0.20 -9.67
CA PRO A 8 2.32 -1.08 -10.36
C PRO A 8 1.04 -1.18 -11.21
N PRO A 9 1.07 -1.97 -12.30
CA PRO A 9 -0.10 -2.16 -13.14
C PRO A 9 -1.20 -2.93 -12.39
N PHE A 10 -2.46 -2.50 -12.57
CA PHE A 10 -3.63 -3.17 -12.01
C PHE A 10 -4.25 -4.18 -12.99
N THR A 11 -3.57 -4.62 -14.04
CA THR A 11 -4.11 -5.61 -14.99
C THR A 11 -4.29 -6.98 -14.35
N ARG A 12 -5.34 -7.71 -14.73
CA ARG A 12 -5.55 -9.10 -14.29
C ARG A 12 -4.77 -10.05 -15.21
N PRO A 13 -4.09 -11.06 -14.63
CA PRO A 13 -3.54 -12.18 -15.39
C PRO A 13 -4.56 -13.11 -16.07
N THR A 14 -5.87 -12.87 -15.95
CA THR A 14 -6.92 -13.83 -16.34
C THR A 14 -7.82 -13.32 -17.46
N ASN A 15 -8.05 -14.23 -18.42
CA ASN A 15 -8.69 -14.14 -19.74
C ASN A 15 -10.18 -13.71 -19.81
N HIS A 16 -10.71 -12.96 -18.84
CA HIS A 16 -12.16 -12.69 -18.87
C HIS A 16 -12.62 -11.65 -19.91
N GLU A 17 -11.71 -10.98 -20.63
CA GLU A 17 -12.08 -9.98 -21.65
C GLU A 17 -11.49 -10.20 -23.04
N VAL A 18 -10.46 -11.05 -23.22
CA VAL A 18 -9.90 -11.32 -24.56
C VAL A 18 -9.41 -12.77 -24.65
N THR A 19 -10.08 -13.59 -25.43
CA THR A 19 -9.80 -15.03 -25.60
C THR A 19 -8.58 -15.33 -26.48
N THR A 20 -7.95 -14.29 -27.05
CA THR A 20 -6.95 -14.45 -28.13
C THR A 20 -5.51 -14.14 -27.70
N VAL A 21 -5.26 -13.74 -26.44
CA VAL A 21 -3.90 -13.37 -26.01
C VAL A 21 -3.28 -14.44 -25.12
N PRO A 22 -2.12 -15.03 -25.49
CA PRO A 22 -1.49 -16.13 -24.75
C PRO A 22 -1.08 -15.77 -23.31
N VAL A 23 -0.86 -14.46 -23.05
CA VAL A 23 -0.39 -13.96 -21.76
C VAL A 23 -1.07 -12.62 -21.40
N PRO A 24 -2.26 -12.65 -20.76
CA PRO A 24 -3.07 -11.46 -20.50
C PRO A 24 -2.40 -10.42 -19.60
N SER A 25 -1.48 -10.90 -18.75
CA SER A 25 -0.74 -10.06 -17.79
C SER A 25 0.06 -8.96 -18.48
N PHE A 26 0.70 -9.27 -19.61
CA PHE A 26 1.64 -8.36 -20.28
C PHE A 26 1.13 -7.85 -21.63
N ALA A 27 -0.02 -8.37 -22.09
CA ALA A 27 -0.72 -7.94 -23.29
C ALA A 27 -1.01 -6.43 -23.32
N GLY A 28 -1.40 -5.85 -22.18
CA GLY A 28 -1.71 -4.43 -22.06
C GLY A 28 -0.51 -3.48 -22.12
N LEU A 29 0.71 -3.99 -22.35
CA LEU A 29 1.93 -3.19 -22.41
C LEU A 29 2.41 -2.91 -23.84
N GLY A 30 1.68 -3.37 -24.87
CA GLY A 30 2.05 -3.16 -26.27
C GLY A 30 3.19 -4.04 -26.78
N ASN A 31 3.60 -5.04 -25.98
CA ASN A 31 4.73 -5.93 -26.27
C ASN A 31 4.30 -7.10 -27.16
N ASP A 32 5.24 -7.66 -27.92
CA ASP A 32 4.97 -8.83 -28.77
C ASP A 32 4.80 -10.13 -27.96
N ALA A 33 4.40 -11.22 -28.64
CA ALA A 33 4.11 -12.49 -27.98
C ALA A 33 5.35 -13.13 -27.31
N ASP A 34 6.54 -12.95 -27.89
CA ASP A 34 7.78 -13.51 -27.38
C ASP A 34 8.24 -12.76 -26.13
N GLU A 35 8.13 -11.43 -26.14
CA GLU A 35 8.37 -10.57 -24.98
C GLU A 35 7.40 -10.88 -23.84
N GLN A 36 6.11 -11.05 -24.14
CA GLN A 36 5.09 -11.47 -23.17
C GLN A 36 5.41 -12.82 -22.52
N ALA A 37 5.87 -13.78 -23.31
CA ALA A 37 6.28 -15.10 -22.82
C ALA A 37 7.55 -15.00 -21.95
N ALA A 38 8.54 -14.22 -22.37
CA ALA A 38 9.78 -13.99 -21.63
C ALA A 38 9.50 -13.33 -20.26
N MET A 39 8.69 -12.27 -20.22
CA MET A 39 8.29 -11.60 -18.98
C MET A 39 7.53 -12.53 -18.04
N SER A 40 6.68 -13.42 -18.57
CA SER A 40 5.95 -14.41 -17.76
C SER A 40 6.86 -15.46 -17.14
N ARG A 41 7.83 -15.95 -17.92
CA ARG A 41 8.84 -16.89 -17.41
C ARG A 41 9.66 -16.24 -16.29
N LEU A 42 10.07 -14.98 -16.47
CA LEU A 42 10.82 -14.25 -15.47
C LEU A 42 9.99 -14.00 -14.21
N LEU A 43 8.73 -13.58 -14.37
CA LEU A 43 7.81 -13.39 -13.24
C LEU A 43 7.61 -14.69 -12.46
N LYS A 44 7.40 -15.82 -13.15
CA LYS A 44 7.30 -17.14 -12.53
C LYS A 44 8.57 -17.50 -11.76
N ALA A 45 9.75 -17.26 -12.33
CA ALA A 45 11.03 -17.53 -11.68
C ALA A 45 11.25 -16.65 -10.44
N ILE A 46 10.83 -15.39 -10.46
CA ILE A 46 10.86 -14.50 -9.28
C ILE A 46 9.92 -15.04 -8.20
N ARG A 47 8.69 -15.42 -8.55
CA ARG A 47 7.72 -15.99 -7.59
C ARG A 47 8.25 -17.25 -6.92
N GLN A 48 8.94 -18.13 -7.64
CA GLN A 48 9.54 -19.34 -7.09
C GLN A 48 10.67 -19.06 -6.08
N LYS A 49 11.30 -17.89 -6.15
CA LYS A 49 12.35 -17.47 -5.19
C LYS A 49 11.77 -16.82 -3.92
N VAL A 50 10.48 -16.49 -3.92
CA VAL A 50 9.78 -15.91 -2.77
C VAL A 50 9.12 -17.05 -1.99
N LYS A 51 9.49 -17.20 -0.71
CA LYS A 51 9.03 -18.31 0.13
C LYS A 51 7.50 -18.32 0.33
N GLU A 52 6.91 -17.13 0.48
CA GLU A 52 5.47 -16.93 0.66
C GLU A 52 5.01 -15.75 -0.22
N PRO A 53 4.76 -15.98 -1.53
CA PRO A 53 4.44 -14.89 -2.44
C PRO A 53 3.03 -14.35 -2.16
N ALA A 54 2.92 -13.03 -2.11
CA ALA A 54 1.64 -12.33 -2.11
C ALA A 54 0.94 -12.44 -3.48
N GLY A 55 1.72 -12.52 -4.57
CA GLY A 55 1.25 -12.69 -5.93
C GLY A 55 0.77 -14.12 -6.20
N HIS A 56 -0.55 -14.30 -6.33
CA HIS A 56 -1.18 -15.55 -6.79
C HIS A 56 -2.01 -15.43 -8.06
N GLY A 57 -2.06 -14.23 -8.65
CA GLY A 57 -2.77 -13.98 -9.92
C GLY A 57 -4.20 -13.43 -9.74
N ASN A 58 -4.88 -13.72 -8.62
CA ASN A 58 -6.22 -13.14 -8.39
C ASN A 58 -6.16 -11.68 -7.89
N ALA A 59 -5.06 -11.28 -7.25
CA ALA A 59 -4.81 -9.91 -6.80
C ALA A 59 -4.11 -9.05 -7.87
N ARG A 60 -4.49 -9.25 -9.14
CA ARG A 60 -3.93 -8.55 -10.31
C ARG A 60 -2.39 -8.64 -10.36
N LEU A 61 -1.73 -7.94 -11.26
CA LEU A 61 -0.27 -7.92 -11.31
C LEU A 61 0.36 -7.16 -10.15
N ALA A 62 -0.31 -6.16 -9.59
CA ALA A 62 0.22 -5.36 -8.47
C ALA A 62 0.66 -6.19 -7.25
N SER A 63 0.02 -7.33 -6.96
CA SER A 63 0.49 -8.26 -5.91
C SER A 63 1.87 -8.88 -6.20
N ASN A 64 2.19 -9.13 -7.47
CA ASN A 64 3.51 -9.63 -7.87
C ASN A 64 4.59 -8.52 -7.80
N PHE A 65 4.20 -7.28 -8.08
CA PHE A 65 5.11 -6.14 -7.92
C PHE A 65 5.41 -5.88 -6.45
N LEU A 66 4.49 -6.16 -5.54
CA LEU A 66 4.76 -6.14 -4.10
C LEU A 66 5.81 -7.19 -3.70
N ASP A 67 5.74 -8.42 -4.24
CA ASP A 67 6.76 -9.45 -4.01
C ASP A 67 8.14 -8.99 -4.52
N LEU A 68 8.18 -8.39 -5.70
CA LEU A 68 9.41 -7.84 -6.28
C LEU A 68 9.97 -6.68 -5.44
N ALA A 69 9.09 -5.82 -4.94
CA ALA A 69 9.46 -4.70 -4.08
C ALA A 69 10.08 -5.19 -2.78
N ASP A 70 9.46 -6.21 -2.16
CA ASP A 70 9.96 -6.82 -0.92
C ASP A 70 11.34 -7.46 -1.09
N ALA A 71 11.56 -8.13 -2.22
CA ALA A 71 12.87 -8.68 -2.55
C ALA A 71 13.95 -7.59 -2.70
N LYS A 72 13.58 -6.39 -3.16
CA LYS A 72 14.54 -5.31 -3.49
C LYS A 72 14.77 -4.29 -2.37
N VAL A 73 13.79 -4.02 -1.51
CA VAL A 73 13.94 -3.07 -0.40
C VAL A 73 14.83 -3.68 0.68
N LYS A 74 15.85 -2.97 1.16
CA LYS A 74 16.74 -3.53 2.20
C LYS A 74 16.10 -3.42 3.59
N PRO A 75 16.53 -4.19 4.61
CA PRO A 75 16.07 -4.01 5.98
C PRO A 75 16.20 -2.54 6.44
N GLY A 76 15.13 -1.98 7.00
CA GLY A 76 15.06 -0.57 7.37
C GLY A 76 14.76 0.42 6.23
N GLY A 77 14.72 -0.03 4.98
CA GLY A 77 14.33 0.79 3.82
C GLY A 77 12.83 1.08 3.76
N ILE A 78 12.42 1.95 2.84
CA ILE A 78 11.04 2.39 2.67
C ILE A 78 10.44 1.84 1.39
N LEU A 79 9.21 1.34 1.51
CA LEU A 79 8.33 0.98 0.41
C LEU A 79 7.26 2.06 0.27
N ALA A 80 7.01 2.55 -0.93
CA ALA A 80 5.87 3.40 -1.27
C ALA A 80 5.21 2.92 -2.56
N MET A 81 3.97 2.44 -2.49
CA MET A 81 3.27 1.88 -3.65
C MET A 81 1.88 2.46 -3.79
N VAL A 82 1.53 2.88 -5.02
CA VAL A 82 0.12 3.12 -5.37
C VAL A 82 -0.56 1.77 -5.56
N MET A 83 -1.61 1.50 -4.80
CA MET A 83 -2.30 0.22 -4.80
C MET A 83 -3.80 0.48 -4.98
N PRO A 84 -4.57 -0.46 -5.55
CA PRO A 84 -6.00 -0.29 -5.63
C PRO A 84 -6.60 -0.31 -4.22
N LEU A 85 -7.67 0.44 -3.98
CA LEU A 85 -8.36 0.52 -2.68
C LEU A 85 -8.81 -0.86 -2.18
N SER A 86 -9.09 -1.79 -3.10
CA SER A 86 -9.36 -3.21 -2.78
C SER A 86 -8.21 -3.93 -2.07
N LEU A 87 -6.98 -3.41 -2.06
CA LEU A 87 -5.94 -3.93 -1.18
C LEU A 87 -6.38 -3.94 0.29
N LEU A 88 -7.09 -2.88 0.71
CA LEU A 88 -7.60 -2.75 2.08
C LEU A 88 -8.71 -3.76 2.38
N GLN A 89 -9.45 -4.18 1.35
CA GLN A 89 -10.63 -5.02 1.47
C GLN A 89 -10.72 -6.06 0.36
N GLY A 90 -10.71 -7.33 0.73
CA GLY A 90 -10.91 -8.41 -0.22
C GLY A 90 -10.00 -9.60 0.05
N ARG A 91 -10.55 -10.79 -0.23
CA ARG A 91 -9.88 -12.07 0.05
C ARG A 91 -8.67 -12.29 -0.86
N ALA A 92 -8.73 -11.82 -2.11
CA ALA A 92 -7.61 -11.91 -3.04
C ALA A 92 -6.35 -11.23 -2.51
N TRP A 93 -6.50 -10.14 -1.74
CA TRP A 93 -5.40 -9.34 -1.21
C TRP A 93 -4.88 -9.78 0.17
N ALA A 94 -5.42 -10.87 0.75
CA ALA A 94 -5.04 -11.33 2.09
C ALA A 94 -3.53 -11.61 2.21
N ALA A 95 -2.93 -12.27 1.22
CA ALA A 95 -1.50 -12.54 1.21
C ALA A 95 -0.65 -11.26 1.15
N SER A 96 -1.08 -10.26 0.36
CA SER A 96 -0.43 -8.94 0.32
C SER A 96 -0.49 -8.23 1.67
N ARG A 97 -1.63 -8.27 2.36
CA ARG A 97 -1.76 -7.70 3.70
C ARG A 97 -0.88 -8.44 4.72
N ASN A 98 -0.86 -9.77 4.68
CA ASN A 98 0.00 -10.58 5.55
C ASN A 98 1.49 -10.28 5.33
N LEU A 99 1.91 -10.09 4.07
CA LEU A 99 3.27 -9.70 3.73
C LEU A 99 3.59 -8.31 4.32
N LEU A 100 2.73 -7.32 4.07
CA LEU A 100 2.90 -5.97 4.61
C LEU A 100 2.96 -5.95 6.14
N GLU A 101 2.06 -6.69 6.81
CA GLU A 101 2.01 -6.78 8.27
C GLU A 101 3.25 -7.46 8.86
N SER A 102 3.71 -8.55 8.24
CA SER A 102 4.82 -9.35 8.76
C SER A 102 6.19 -8.75 8.48
N GLN A 103 6.39 -8.12 7.32
CA GLN A 103 7.70 -7.63 6.88
C GLN A 103 7.90 -6.12 7.10
N TYR A 104 6.82 -5.36 7.28
CA TYR A 104 6.89 -3.91 7.39
C TYR A 104 6.33 -3.42 8.72
N GLU A 105 6.74 -2.21 9.08
CA GLU A 105 6.33 -1.47 10.26
C GLU A 105 6.02 -0.02 9.88
N ARG A 106 5.33 0.70 10.77
CA ARG A 106 4.98 2.12 10.60
C ARG A 106 4.28 2.39 9.26
N ALA A 107 3.34 1.52 8.90
CA ALA A 107 2.60 1.65 7.66
C ALA A 107 1.68 2.90 7.70
N MET A 108 1.66 3.65 6.60
CA MET A 108 0.74 4.74 6.35
C MET A 108 -0.04 4.42 5.08
N VAL A 109 -1.36 4.51 5.14
CA VAL A 109 -2.25 4.34 4.00
C VAL A 109 -2.89 5.69 3.71
N LEU A 110 -2.50 6.29 2.60
CA LEU A 110 -3.01 7.57 2.13
C LEU A 110 -4.07 7.33 1.05
N GLY A 111 -5.30 7.77 1.27
CA GLY A 111 -6.39 7.69 0.29
C GLY A 111 -6.99 9.06 -0.03
N LEU A 112 -7.70 9.15 -1.15
CA LEU A 112 -8.49 10.33 -1.51
C LEU A 112 -9.94 10.12 -1.06
N ALA A 113 -10.43 10.95 -0.15
CA ALA A 113 -11.81 11.00 0.29
C ALA A 113 -12.52 12.12 -0.47
N THR A 114 -13.05 11.81 -1.65
CA THR A 114 -13.75 12.79 -2.47
C THR A 114 -15.24 12.68 -2.28
N GLY A 115 -15.83 13.75 -1.74
CA GLY A 115 -17.28 13.93 -1.69
C GLY A 115 -17.79 14.23 -3.10
N GLY A 116 -18.19 13.19 -3.83
CA GLY A 116 -19.15 13.33 -4.93
C GLY A 116 -18.62 13.53 -6.36
N ARG A 117 -17.33 13.39 -6.65
CA ARG A 117 -16.83 13.31 -8.05
C ARG A 117 -15.98 12.05 -8.25
N ASP A 118 -16.37 11.24 -9.24
CA ASP A 118 -15.83 9.89 -9.49
C ASP A 118 -14.42 9.87 -10.11
N ASP A 119 -14.00 10.96 -10.75
CA ASP A 119 -12.65 11.16 -11.31
C ASP A 119 -11.59 11.45 -10.23
N ALA A 120 -11.99 11.71 -9.00
CA ALA A 120 -11.13 12.29 -7.97
C ALA A 120 -10.60 11.28 -6.94
N LYS A 121 -10.81 9.97 -7.14
CA LYS A 121 -10.44 8.88 -6.20
C LYS A 121 -9.11 8.17 -6.54
N SER A 122 -8.42 8.60 -7.59
CA SER A 122 -7.21 7.94 -8.13
C SER A 122 -5.99 8.86 -8.08
N PHE A 123 -4.82 8.29 -7.77
CA PHE A 123 -3.53 8.96 -7.92
C PHE A 123 -2.99 8.83 -9.35
N SER A 124 -3.33 7.75 -10.03
CA SER A 124 -3.02 7.51 -11.43
C SER A 124 -4.12 8.05 -12.36
N ALA A 125 -3.78 8.29 -13.63
CA ALA A 125 -4.74 8.69 -14.64
C ALA A 125 -5.60 7.49 -15.08
N ASP A 126 -6.88 7.73 -15.34
CA ASP A 126 -7.73 6.88 -16.18
C ASP A 126 -8.03 5.44 -15.71
N THR A 127 -8.05 5.17 -14.39
CA THR A 127 -8.42 3.85 -13.87
C THR A 127 -9.89 3.70 -13.51
N GLY A 128 -10.60 4.79 -13.20
CA GLY A 128 -11.98 4.76 -12.68
C GLY A 128 -12.14 3.98 -11.36
N MET A 129 -11.03 3.64 -10.70
CA MET A 129 -10.97 2.83 -9.48
C MET A 129 -10.33 3.63 -8.35
N GLY A 130 -10.85 3.48 -7.14
CA GLY A 130 -10.23 4.08 -5.96
C GLY A 130 -8.83 3.51 -5.71
N GLU A 131 -7.90 4.37 -5.32
CA GLU A 131 -6.50 4.02 -5.06
C GLU A 131 -6.05 4.51 -3.68
N VAL A 132 -5.00 3.86 -3.17
CA VAL A 132 -4.31 4.24 -1.95
C VAL A 132 -2.80 4.24 -2.19
N LEU A 133 -2.10 5.20 -1.61
CA LEU A 133 -0.65 5.18 -1.49
C LEU A 133 -0.29 4.52 -0.16
N VAL A 134 0.31 3.34 -0.22
CA VAL A 134 0.82 2.61 0.94
C VAL A 134 2.30 2.94 1.12
N ILE A 135 2.67 3.50 2.26
CA ILE A 135 4.05 3.80 2.63
C ILE A 135 4.38 2.99 3.87
N ALA A 136 5.44 2.18 3.85
CA ALA A 136 5.84 1.39 5.01
C ALA A 136 7.35 1.17 5.06
N ARG A 137 7.88 0.94 6.27
CA ARG A 137 9.31 0.69 6.47
C ARG A 137 9.56 -0.80 6.64
N ARG A 138 10.52 -1.36 5.89
CA ARG A 138 10.93 -2.76 6.08
C ARG A 138 11.54 -2.93 7.47
N ARG A 139 11.14 -3.97 8.19
CA ARG A 139 11.71 -4.30 9.50
C ARG A 139 13.22 -4.53 9.40
N ARG A 140 13.98 -4.12 10.42
CA ARG A 140 15.44 -4.24 10.45
C ARG A 140 15.91 -5.64 10.87
N SER A 141 15.17 -6.32 11.74
CA SER A 141 15.47 -7.67 12.19
C SER A 141 14.63 -8.69 11.42
N ALA A 142 15.28 -9.79 11.00
CA ALA A 142 14.64 -10.94 10.39
C ALA A 142 13.89 -11.82 11.41
N SER A 143 13.50 -11.27 12.57
CA SER A 143 12.67 -11.96 13.56
C SER A 143 11.32 -12.26 12.91
N ARG A 144 11.27 -13.43 12.27
CA ARG A 144 10.14 -14.01 11.56
C ARG A 144 8.92 -13.96 12.47
N ARG A 145 7.84 -13.37 11.96
CA ARG A 145 6.49 -13.36 12.54
C ARG A 145 6.45 -12.88 13.99
N ARG A 146 5.75 -11.77 14.24
CA ARG A 146 5.09 -11.64 15.55
C ARG A 146 4.19 -12.89 15.71
N PRO A 147 4.37 -13.72 16.75
CA PRO A 147 3.36 -14.71 17.09
C PRO A 147 2.04 -13.96 17.29
N ALA A 148 0.93 -14.53 16.82
CA ALA A 148 -0.39 -13.94 17.03
C ALA A 148 -0.76 -13.79 18.53
N THR A 149 0.07 -14.30 19.43
CA THR A 149 -0.12 -14.43 20.88
C THR A 149 0.90 -13.66 21.73
N ALA A 150 1.80 -12.86 21.15
CA ALA A 150 2.76 -12.08 21.93
C ALA A 150 2.12 -10.82 22.52
N GLU A 151 1.29 -10.99 23.55
CA GLU A 151 0.86 -9.94 24.47
C GLU A 151 1.98 -9.67 25.49
N GLY A 152 2.93 -8.82 25.10
CA GLY A 152 3.93 -8.25 26.00
C GLY A 152 3.73 -6.74 26.16
N PRO A 153 4.20 -6.12 27.25
CA PRO A 153 4.01 -4.68 27.52
C PRO A 153 4.70 -3.75 26.50
N ASP A 154 5.57 -4.26 25.62
CA ASP A 154 6.11 -3.53 24.46
C ASP A 154 5.17 -3.50 23.23
N SER A 155 3.92 -3.95 23.39
CA SER A 155 2.89 -4.10 22.34
C SER A 155 2.32 -2.79 21.76
N ALA A 156 2.82 -1.62 22.16
CA ALA A 156 2.16 -0.34 21.88
C ALA A 156 2.37 0.27 20.48
N ASP A 157 3.39 -0.13 19.70
CA ASP A 157 3.80 0.68 18.54
C ASP A 157 3.85 -0.08 17.20
N CYS A 158 2.70 -0.52 16.70
CA CYS A 158 2.52 -0.68 15.25
C CYS A 158 1.31 0.10 14.72
N PRO A 159 1.29 1.44 14.84
CA PRO A 159 0.17 2.23 14.36
C PRO A 159 0.22 2.27 12.82
N VAL A 160 -0.57 1.42 12.18
CA VAL A 160 -1.01 1.72 10.82
C VAL A 160 -1.77 3.05 10.89
N SER A 161 -1.34 4.05 10.13
CA SER A 161 -1.98 5.36 10.08
C SER A 161 -2.75 5.52 8.78
N PHE A 162 -4.04 5.81 8.88
CA PHE A 162 -4.87 6.10 7.71
C PHE A 162 -5.00 7.60 7.54
N VAL A 163 -4.71 8.08 6.34
CA VAL A 163 -4.73 9.50 6.01
C VAL A 163 -5.69 9.70 4.84
N ALA A 164 -6.78 10.41 5.08
CA ALA A 164 -7.75 10.75 4.06
C ALA A 164 -7.54 12.19 3.58
N LEU A 165 -7.23 12.36 2.30
CA LEU A 165 -7.10 13.66 1.65
C LEU A 165 -8.41 14.04 0.99
N ARG A 166 -8.88 15.27 1.23
CA ARG A 166 -10.10 15.76 0.56
C ARG A 166 -9.90 16.10 -0.92
N LYS A 167 -8.68 16.45 -1.30
CA LYS A 167 -8.31 16.78 -2.68
C LYS A 167 -6.87 16.37 -2.94
N ARG A 168 -6.57 16.11 -4.21
CA ARG A 168 -5.20 15.96 -4.69
C ARG A 168 -4.47 17.30 -4.57
N PRO A 169 -3.18 17.32 -4.17
CA PRO A 169 -2.38 18.54 -4.30
C PRO A 169 -2.30 18.95 -5.78
N ALA A 170 -2.56 20.22 -6.08
CA ALA A 170 -2.55 20.77 -7.44
C ALA A 170 -1.13 21.08 -7.96
N SER A 171 -0.14 21.10 -7.07
CA SER A 171 1.26 21.34 -7.40
C SER A 171 2.20 20.57 -6.47
N THR A 172 3.45 20.43 -6.89
CA THR A 172 4.52 19.83 -6.06
C THR A 172 4.70 20.58 -4.74
N SER A 173 4.65 21.92 -4.76
CA SER A 173 4.77 22.74 -3.54
C SER A 173 3.64 22.48 -2.55
N GLU A 174 2.39 22.37 -3.04
CA GLU A 174 1.25 21.98 -2.20
C GLU A 174 1.42 20.56 -1.65
N ALA A 175 1.94 19.62 -2.44
CA ALA A 175 2.21 18.26 -2.00
C ALA A 175 3.28 18.21 -0.88
N VAL A 176 4.36 18.99 -1.00
CA VAL A 176 5.40 19.10 0.03
C VAL A 176 4.85 19.71 1.32
N GLY A 177 4.06 20.78 1.21
CA GLY A 177 3.40 21.41 2.35
C GLY A 177 2.43 20.45 3.06
N LEU A 178 1.65 19.70 2.29
CA LEU A 178 0.76 18.66 2.81
C LEU A 178 1.53 17.54 3.51
N ALA A 179 2.62 17.05 2.93
CA ALA A 179 3.46 16.03 3.53
C ALA A 179 4.08 16.51 4.86
N ALA A 180 4.52 17.78 4.92
CA ALA A 180 5.01 18.39 6.15
C ALA A 180 3.92 18.46 7.24
N ALA A 181 2.69 18.84 6.86
CA ALA A 181 1.55 18.88 7.77
C ALA A 181 1.15 17.49 8.30
N ILE A 182 1.13 16.48 7.44
CA ILE A 182 0.91 15.08 7.84
C ILE A 182 1.98 14.65 8.84
N ARG A 183 3.26 14.88 8.53
CA ARG A 183 4.39 14.51 9.39
C ARG A 183 4.32 15.18 10.76
N ALA A 184 3.96 16.45 10.83
CA ALA A 184 3.79 17.18 12.09
C ALA A 184 2.68 16.54 12.95
N ARG A 185 1.51 16.28 12.36
CA ARG A 185 0.36 15.68 13.05
C ARG A 185 0.62 14.24 13.51
N SER A 186 1.30 13.44 12.70
CA SER A 186 1.67 12.07 13.08
C SER A 186 2.62 12.03 14.28
N ARG A 187 3.50 13.03 14.44
CA ARG A 187 4.39 13.14 15.62
C ARG A 187 3.61 13.50 16.89
N THR A 188 2.68 14.45 16.80
CA THR A 188 1.84 14.86 17.94
C THR A 188 0.94 13.72 18.41
N ALA A 189 0.28 13.02 17.48
CA ALA A 189 -0.60 11.89 17.81
C ALA A 189 0.14 10.71 18.49
N VAL A 190 1.41 10.48 18.13
CA VAL A 190 2.26 9.46 18.80
C VAL A 190 2.64 9.91 20.21
N ALA A 191 2.95 11.20 20.41
CA ALA A 191 3.27 11.74 21.72
C ALA A 191 2.07 11.70 22.69
N GLU A 192 0.87 12.05 22.21
CA GLU A 192 -0.37 12.00 23.01
C GLU A 192 -0.73 10.57 23.41
N SER A 193 -0.61 9.61 22.48
CA SER A 193 -0.85 8.19 22.72
C SER A 193 0.10 7.59 23.76
N ARG A 194 1.38 7.98 23.76
CA ARG A 194 2.36 7.53 24.77
C ARG A 194 2.12 8.16 26.14
N SER A 195 1.38 9.27 26.19
CA SER A 195 0.95 9.91 27.44
C SER A 195 -0.37 9.37 28.02
N GLY A 196 -0.94 8.30 27.45
CA GLY A 196 -2.19 7.69 27.94
C GLY A 196 -3.46 8.52 27.67
N ARG A 197 -3.37 9.61 26.91
CA ARG A 197 -4.52 10.46 26.54
C ARG A 197 -5.08 10.00 25.20
N THR A 198 -6.04 9.08 25.21
CA THR A 198 -6.81 8.71 24.01
C THR A 198 -7.94 9.72 23.80
N CYS A 199 -7.78 10.64 22.85
CA CYS A 199 -8.88 11.45 22.33
C CYS A 199 -8.85 11.40 20.80
N GLY A 200 -9.97 10.97 20.19
CA GLY A 200 -10.17 11.11 18.75
C GLY A 200 -10.17 12.59 18.40
N ALA A 201 -9.11 13.05 17.73
CA ALA A 201 -8.98 14.44 17.35
C ALA A 201 -9.70 14.69 16.01
N SER A 202 -10.88 15.31 16.06
CA SER A 202 -11.44 16.08 14.95
C SER A 202 -11.41 17.56 15.34
N VAL A 203 -10.64 18.37 14.61
CA VAL A 203 -10.58 19.82 14.82
C VAL A 203 -10.43 20.54 13.46
N SER A 204 -11.25 21.58 13.26
CA SER A 204 -11.22 22.60 12.20
C SER A 204 -11.05 23.99 12.84
N PRO A 205 -10.59 25.08 12.17
CA PRO A 205 -10.63 25.32 10.71
C PRO A 205 -9.34 25.87 10.05
N GLY A 206 -9.30 25.70 8.71
CA GLY A 206 -8.29 26.21 7.78
C GLY A 206 -8.31 25.36 6.50
N ARG A 207 -8.48 25.97 5.32
CA ARG A 207 -8.81 25.31 4.03
C ARG A 207 -7.90 24.12 3.69
N GLY A 208 -8.34 22.90 4.04
CA GLY A 208 -7.69 21.64 3.67
C GLY A 208 -7.49 20.70 4.84
N THR A 209 -8.55 20.21 5.48
CA THR A 209 -8.42 19.22 6.56
C THR A 209 -8.03 17.86 6.02
N THR A 210 -6.99 17.30 6.64
CA THR A 210 -6.57 15.90 6.57
C THR A 210 -7.12 15.18 7.79
N ALA A 211 -7.88 14.11 7.60
CA ALA A 211 -8.27 13.25 8.72
C ALA A 211 -7.21 12.15 8.88
N VAL A 212 -6.67 12.00 10.10
CA VAL A 212 -5.78 10.90 10.45
C VAL A 212 -6.52 9.99 11.42
N ALA A 213 -6.88 8.79 10.98
CA ALA A 213 -7.54 7.79 11.80
C ALA A 213 -6.54 6.71 12.22
N ARG A 214 -6.61 6.29 13.49
CA ARG A 214 -5.99 5.04 13.97
C ARG A 214 -7.09 3.99 14.06
N PRO A 215 -6.88 2.76 13.59
CA PRO A 215 -7.79 1.68 13.95
C PRO A 215 -7.72 1.52 15.48
N SER A 216 -8.84 1.75 16.16
CA SER A 216 -9.04 1.15 17.48
C SER A 216 -8.88 -0.35 17.31
N CYS A 217 -8.14 -1.01 18.21
CA CYS A 217 -8.09 -2.47 18.25
C CYS A 217 -9.53 -2.99 18.16
N ILE A 218 -9.91 -3.58 17.01
CA ILE A 218 -11.20 -4.22 16.86
C ILE A 218 -11.06 -5.52 17.66
N PRO A 219 -11.77 -5.68 18.79
CA PRO A 219 -11.78 -6.96 19.47
C PRO A 219 -12.40 -7.99 18.52
N ARG A 220 -11.76 -9.16 18.44
CA ARG A 220 -12.30 -10.31 17.71
C ARG A 220 -13.58 -10.80 18.35
#